data_AF-A0A544V153-F1
#
_entry.id   AF-A0A544V153-F1
#
_cell.length_a   1.000
_cell.length_b   1.000
_cell.length_c   1.000
_cell.angle_alpha   90.00
_cell.angle_beta   90.00
_cell.angle_gamma   90.00
#
_symmetry.space_group_name_H-M   'P 1'
#
loop_
_entity.id
_entity.type
_entity.pdbx_description
1 polymer ?
#
loop_
_entity_poly.entity_id
_entity_poly.type
_entity_poly.pdbx_seq_one_letter_code
_entity_poly.pdbx_strand_id
1 'polypeptide(L)'
;MESDLQVIRKESRPIIFTLILVIATFAVFFISRFVNEPFLTICLWLLALIDIGFIVSMVMGIRTKKTNIIILSVFVNSLCFVILTIFLLLVSFGIGISEA
;
A
#
# COMPACT_ATOMS: atom_id res chain seq x y z
N MET A 1 8.12 5.11 -32.14
CA MET A 1 7.69 3.90 -31.40
C MET A 1 8.35 3.79 -30.03
N GLU A 2 9.66 4.04 -29.87
CA GLU A 2 10.31 4.06 -28.55
C GLU A 2 9.85 5.23 -27.64
N SER A 3 9.48 6.36 -28.24
CA SER A 3 8.95 7.55 -27.54
C SER A 3 7.61 7.31 -26.85
N ASP A 4 6.67 6.62 -27.51
CA ASP A 4 5.31 6.40 -26.98
C ASP A 4 5.32 5.40 -25.82
N LEU A 5 6.19 4.38 -25.90
CA LEU A 5 6.39 3.38 -24.87
C LEU A 5 6.94 4.00 -23.57
N GLN A 6 7.83 5.00 -23.68
CA GLN A 6 8.33 5.71 -22.51
C GLN A 6 7.26 6.61 -21.87
N VAL A 7 6.38 7.23 -22.65
CA VAL A 7 5.27 8.04 -22.14
C VAL A 7 4.28 7.16 -21.37
N ILE A 8 3.88 6.02 -21.93
CA ILE A 8 3.00 5.05 -21.25
C ILE A 8 3.66 4.51 -19.98
N ARG A 9 4.94 4.13 -20.04
CA ARG A 9 5.67 3.63 -18.86
C ARG A 9 5.78 4.67 -17.74
N LYS A 10 5.88 5.96 -18.08
CA LYS A 10 5.93 7.06 -17.11
C LYS A 10 4.57 7.33 -16.48
N GLU A 11 3.48 7.25 -17.25
CA GLU A 11 2.10 7.42 -16.76
C GLU A 11 1.62 6.24 -15.90
N SER A 12 2.10 5.02 -16.14
CA SER A 12 1.72 3.81 -15.37
C SER A 12 2.51 3.59 -14.09
N ARG A 13 3.53 4.41 -13.80
CA ARG A 13 4.35 4.31 -12.56
C ARG A 13 3.52 4.25 -11.28
N PRO A 14 2.49 5.09 -11.07
CA PRO A 14 1.69 5.06 -9.84
C PRO A 14 0.98 3.71 -9.67
N ILE A 15 0.44 3.16 -10.75
CA ILE A 15 -0.29 1.89 -10.74
C ILE A 15 0.65 0.72 -10.41
N ILE A 16 1.84 0.70 -11.01
CA ILE A 16 2.85 -0.33 -10.71
C ILE A 16 3.29 -0.25 -9.24
N PHE A 17 3.43 0.96 -8.70
CA PHE A 17 3.80 1.16 -7.31
C PHE A 17 2.71 0.64 -6.35
N THR A 18 1.44 0.95 -6.63
CA THR A 18 0.29 0.38 -5.91
C THR A 18 0.30 -1.15 -5.95
N LEU A 19 0.56 -1.75 -7.12
CA LEU A 19 0.63 -3.20 -7.25
C LEU A 19 1.73 -3.82 -6.38
N ILE A 20 2.91 -3.19 -6.35
CA ILE A 20 4.04 -3.63 -5.50
C ILE A 20 3.66 -3.53 -4.02
N LEU A 21 3.01 -2.44 -3.59
CA LEU A 21 2.55 -2.26 -2.22
C LEU A 21 1.52 -3.32 -1.80
N VAL A 22 0.59 -3.66 -2.69
CA VAL A 22 -0.39 -4.74 -2.46
C VAL A 22 0.33 -6.08 -2.28
N ILE A 23 1.26 -6.42 -3.18
CA ILE A 23 2.04 -7.67 -3.07
C ILE A 23 2.86 -7.69 -1.77
N ALA A 24 3.50 -6.58 -1.41
CA ALA A 24 4.24 -6.46 -0.15
C ALA A 24 3.33 -6.66 1.07
N THR A 25 2.11 -6.11 1.03
CA THR A 25 1.10 -6.30 2.09
C THR A 25 0.76 -7.77 2.27
N PHE A 26 0.46 -8.48 1.18
CA PHE A 26 0.19 -9.91 1.22
C PHE A 26 1.39 -10.69 1.75
N ALA A 27 2.61 -10.35 1.33
CA ALA A 27 3.82 -11.00 1.80
C ALA A 27 4.00 -10.82 3.32
N VAL A 28 3.88 -9.60 3.84
CA VAL A 28 3.99 -9.31 5.28
C VAL A 28 2.90 -10.03 6.06
N PHE A 29 1.67 -10.07 5.56
CA PHE A 29 0.56 -10.77 6.20
C PHE A 29 0.76 -12.30 6.24
N PHE A 30 1.25 -12.90 5.16
CA PHE A 30 1.56 -14.34 5.17
C PHE A 30 2.68 -14.65 6.16
N ILE A 31 3.73 -13.83 6.18
CA ILE A 31 4.83 -13.99 7.13
C ILE A 31 4.31 -13.85 8.56
N SER A 32 3.49 -12.82 8.85
CA SER A 32 2.97 -12.55 10.20
C SER A 32 2.19 -13.73 10.79
N ARG A 33 1.59 -14.59 9.96
CA ARG A 33 0.91 -15.81 10.41
C ARG A 33 1.86 -16.89 10.97
N PHE A 34 3.12 -16.91 10.55
CA PHE A 34 4.09 -17.95 10.92
C PHE A 34 5.10 -17.51 11.98
N VAL A 35 5.08 -16.23 12.38
CA VAL A 35 5.96 -15.69 13.41
C VAL A 35 5.19 -15.38 14.69
N ASN A 36 5.85 -15.62 15.83
CA ASN A 36 5.37 -15.22 17.16
C ASN A 36 5.92 -13.83 17.54
N GLU A 37 5.50 -13.30 18.69
CA GLU A 37 6.16 -12.14 19.32
C GLU A 37 7.66 -12.43 19.52
N PRO A 38 8.60 -11.50 19.22
CA PRO A 38 8.43 -10.06 18.92
C PRO A 38 8.33 -9.71 17.42
N PHE A 39 8.43 -10.70 16.52
CA PHE A 39 8.46 -10.45 15.08
C PHE A 39 7.12 -9.93 14.56
N LEU A 40 6.02 -10.24 15.25
CA LEU A 40 4.68 -9.76 14.93
C LEU A 40 4.58 -8.22 15.06
N THR A 41 5.19 -7.65 16.10
CA THR A 41 5.33 -6.19 16.26
C THR A 41 6.12 -5.55 15.10
N ILE A 42 7.18 -6.21 14.61
CA ILE A 42 7.94 -5.74 13.43
C ILE A 42 7.06 -5.77 12.17
N CYS A 43 6.26 -6.82 11.98
CA CYS A 43 5.31 -6.92 10.88
C CYS A 43 4.28 -5.77 10.91
N LEU A 44 3.79 -5.40 12.10
CA LEU A 44 2.90 -4.24 12.28
C LEU A 44 3.54 -2.93 11.84
N TRP A 45 4.79 -2.67 12.26
CA TRP A 45 5.53 -1.48 11.81
C TRP A 45 5.75 -1.48 10.29
N LEU A 46 6.00 -2.64 9.68
CA LEU A 46 6.09 -2.78 8.24
C LEU A 46 4.75 -2.47 7.54
N LEU A 47 3.63 -3.00 8.06
CA LEU A 47 2.29 -2.71 7.54
C LEU A 47 1.97 -1.21 7.63
N ALA A 48 2.34 -0.55 8.72
CA ALA A 48 2.18 0.90 8.87
C ALA A 48 3.01 1.69 7.84
N LEU A 49 4.23 1.23 7.56
CA LEU A 49 5.09 1.83 6.53
C LEU A 49 4.49 1.66 5.12
N ILE A 50 3.89 0.50 4.83
CA ILE A 50 3.19 0.26 3.57
C ILE A 50 1.98 1.21 3.44
N ASP A 51 1.26 1.49 4.53
CA ASP A 51 0.14 2.45 4.53
C ASP A 51 0.59 3.86 4.08
N ILE A 52 1.74 4.32 4.57
CA ILE A 52 2.39 5.56 4.08
C ILE A 52 2.74 5.44 2.59
N GLY A 53 3.18 4.26 2.15
CA GLY A 53 3.45 3.96 0.75
C GLY A 53 2.22 4.14 -0.15
N PHE A 54 1.02 3.75 0.28
CA PHE A 54 -0.22 3.98 -0.47
C PHE A 54 -0.53 5.47 -0.63
N ILE A 55 -0.28 6.28 0.42
CA ILE A 55 -0.40 7.75 0.34
C ILE A 55 0.60 8.31 -0.69
N VAL A 56 1.85 7.86 -0.67
CA VAL A 56 2.87 8.30 -1.63
C VAL A 56 2.48 7.91 -3.07
N SER A 57 1.96 6.69 -3.26
CA SER A 57 1.46 6.24 -4.55
C SER A 57 0.30 7.11 -5.05
N MET A 58 -0.62 7.46 -4.16
CA MET A 58 -1.73 8.37 -4.47
C MET A 58 -1.22 9.75 -4.91
N VAL A 59 -0.30 10.37 -4.17
CA VAL A 59 0.29 11.67 -4.54
C VAL A 59 1.00 11.58 -5.90
N MET A 60 1.66 10.46 -6.19
CA MET A 60 2.30 10.23 -7.48
C MET A 60 1.29 10.06 -8.61
N GLY A 61 0.13 9.42 -8.34
CA GLY A 61 -1.00 9.29 -9.26
C GLY A 61 -1.65 10.61 -9.64
N ILE A 62 -1.82 11.51 -8.66
CA ILE A 62 -2.39 12.85 -8.86
C ILE A 62 -1.51 13.71 -9.78
N ARG A 63 -0.19 13.48 -9.80
CA ARG A 63 0.74 14.21 -10.68
C ARG A 63 0.61 13.84 -12.17
N THR A 64 -0.17 12.81 -12.51
CA THR A 64 -0.42 12.42 -13.90
C THR A 64 -1.43 13.38 -14.55
N LYS A 65 -1.15 13.93 -15.73
CA LYS A 65 -2.04 14.91 -16.40
C LYS A 65 -3.37 14.35 -16.94
N LYS A 66 -3.62 13.04 -16.76
CA LYS A 66 -4.80 12.33 -17.29
C LYS A 66 -5.81 12.13 -16.16
N THR A 67 -6.93 12.83 -16.23
CA THR A 67 -8.00 12.80 -15.20
C THR A 67 -8.47 11.38 -14.87
N ASN A 68 -8.64 10.50 -15.85
CA ASN A 68 -9.05 9.11 -15.61
C ASN A 68 -8.03 8.33 -14.78
N ILE A 69 -6.73 8.53 -15.02
CA ILE A 69 -5.66 7.85 -14.28
C ILE A 69 -5.58 8.39 -12.85
N ILE A 70 -5.80 9.70 -12.67
CA ILE A 70 -5.85 10.33 -11.34
C ILE A 70 -6.99 9.71 -10.52
N ILE A 71 -8.22 9.69 -11.05
CA ILE A 71 -9.39 9.17 -10.33
C ILE A 71 -9.20 7.70 -9.97
N LEU A 72 -8.74 6.88 -10.92
CA LEU A 72 -8.47 5.46 -10.66
C LEU A 72 -7.39 5.28 -9.58
N SER A 73 -6.28 6.02 -9.69
CA SER A 73 -5.18 5.92 -8.73
C SER A 73 -5.60 6.37 -7.33
N VAL A 74 -6.35 7.47 -7.22
CA VAL A 74 -6.86 7.95 -5.93
C VAL A 74 -7.85 6.94 -5.34
N PHE A 75 -8.82 6.46 -6.13
CA PHE A 75 -9.82 5.52 -5.66
C PHE A 75 -9.19 4.20 -5.17
N VAL A 76 -8.33 3.59 -5.98
CA VAL A 76 -7.70 2.30 -5.64
C VAL A 76 -6.75 2.43 -4.46
N ASN A 77 -5.86 3.44 -4.45
CA ASN A 77 -4.93 3.64 -3.33
C ASN A 77 -5.67 3.99 -2.04
N SER A 78 -6.71 4.83 -2.10
CA SER A 78 -7.53 5.16 -0.93
C SER A 78 -8.25 3.94 -0.37
N LEU A 79 -8.81 3.10 -1.24
CA LEU A 79 -9.49 1.88 -0.83
C LEU A 79 -8.50 0.91 -0.16
N CYS A 80 -7.32 0.71 -0.77
CA CYS A 80 -6.25 -0.11 -0.19
C CYS A 80 -5.80 0.43 1.18
N PHE A 81 -5.58 1.73 1.30
CA PHE A 81 -5.20 2.39 2.55
C PHE A 81 -6.25 2.13 3.65
N VAL A 82 -7.53 2.41 3.39
CA VAL A 82 -8.60 2.20 4.40
C VAL A 82 -8.68 0.73 4.83
N ILE A 83 -8.61 -0.21 3.88
CA ILE A 83 -8.64 -1.64 4.18
C ILE A 83 -7.44 -2.04 5.05
N LEU A 84 -6.23 -1.59 4.70
CA LEU A 84 -5.03 -1.86 5.46
C LEU A 84 -5.07 -1.25 6.86
N THR A 85 -5.49 0.00 6.97
CA THR A 85 -5.62 0.68 8.26
C THR A 85 -6.57 -0.10 9.17
N ILE A 86 -7.77 -0.49 8.70
CA ILE A 86 -8.73 -1.30 9.47
C ILE A 86 -8.07 -2.62 9.89
N PHE A 87 -7.37 -3.27 8.97
CA PHE A 87 -6.70 -4.53 9.22
C PHE A 87 -5.61 -4.40 10.29
N LEU A 88 -4.77 -3.37 10.20
CA LEU A 88 -3.71 -3.05 11.15
C LEU A 88 -4.28 -2.79 12.55
N LEU A 89 -5.42 -2.10 12.61
CA LEU A 89 -6.16 -1.84 13.84
C LEU A 89 -6.68 -3.14 14.48
N LEU A 90 -7.22 -4.05 13.67
CA LEU A 90 -7.69 -5.37 14.10
C LEU A 90 -6.54 -6.22 14.68
N VAL A 91 -5.39 -6.24 13.99
CA VAL A 91 -4.19 -6.97 14.44
C VAL A 91 -3.63 -6.35 15.72
N SER A 92 -3.62 -5.01 15.82
CA SER A 92 -3.15 -4.30 17.02
C SER A 92 -4.01 -4.58 18.25
N PHE A 93 -5.34 -4.71 18.08
CA PHE A 93 -6.23 -5.18 19.13
C PHE A 93 -5.93 -6.63 19.53
N GLY A 94 -5.72 -7.51 18.55
CA GLY A 94 -5.42 -8.93 18.82
C GLY A 94 -4.11 -9.17 19.59
N ILE A 95 -3.16 -8.25 19.48
CA ILE A 95 -1.86 -8.31 20.18
C ILE A 95 -1.91 -7.58 21.54
N GLY A 96 -2.97 -6.83 21.83
CA GLY A 96 -3.11 -6.06 23.07
C GLY A 96 -2.32 -4.74 23.09
N ILE A 97 -1.72 -4.32 21.97
CA ILE A 97 -1.03 -3.01 21.87
C ILE A 97 -2.03 -1.86 22.02
N SER A 98 -3.27 -2.06 21.59
CA SER A 98 -4.32 -1.04 21.72
C SER A 98 -4.84 -0.85 23.15
N GLU A 99 -4.48 -1.73 24.10
CA GLU A 99 -4.90 -1.64 25.51
C GLU A 99 -3.86 -0.93 26.40
N ALA A 100 -2.69 -0.60 25.84
CA ALA A 100 -1.59 0.05 26.54
C ALA A 100 -1.70 1.59 26.57
#